data_AF-C0P4J6-F1
#
_entry.id   AF-C0P4J6-F1
#
_cell.length_a   1.000
_cell.length_b   1.000
_cell.length_c   1.000
_cell.angle_alpha   90.00
_cell.angle_beta   90.00
_cell.angle_gamma   90.00
#
_symmetry.space_group_name_H-M   'P 1'
#
loop_
_entity.id
_entity.type
_entity.pdbx_description
1 polymer ?
#
loop_
_entity_poly.entity_id
_entity_poly.type
_entity_poly.pdbx_seq_one_letter_code
_entity_poly.pdbx_strand_id
1 'polypeptide(L)'
;MWPAVRDLPCVDHRALFADAFPVPCPVSPPTPTPQPLPARLVSAVDLRHAGACVLSCVVGTDAASDWFLGAPFRVDVDAPLHEGFASSPAAVAPADLELSWVLVDPATGRALSAASRRAVSVDRKWLTGDTVARFAVVIGGGVALEAAVTCDDGRYGHVREVSLRVEDADGAGVSGRDGLAAVAAAMAAPRRGCRGAGEDAARVRYEDFVRERRVRKEWKARREGILDLCCSGVGAAAFLGFLLMLTFR
;
A
#
# COMPACT_ATOMS: atom_id res chain seq x y z
N MET A 1 -21.67 1.54 -9.72
CA MET A 1 -21.26 0.12 -9.80
C MET A 1 -19.95 0.07 -10.59
N TRP A 2 -18.93 -0.57 -10.03
CA TRP A 2 -17.59 -0.70 -10.61
C TRP A 2 -17.63 -1.56 -11.87
N PRO A 3 -17.17 -1.06 -13.04
CA PRO A 3 -17.14 -1.86 -14.25
C PRO A 3 -16.30 -3.13 -14.09
N ALA A 4 -15.10 -3.05 -13.50
CA ALA A 4 -14.23 -4.22 -13.30
C ALA A 4 -14.87 -5.33 -12.46
N VAL A 5 -15.68 -4.97 -11.46
CA VAL A 5 -16.35 -5.95 -10.60
C VAL A 5 -17.47 -6.70 -11.34
N ARG A 6 -18.04 -6.12 -12.41
CA ARG A 6 -19.06 -6.82 -13.22
C ARG A 6 -18.47 -8.01 -13.96
N ASP A 7 -17.17 -8.01 -14.21
CA ASP A 7 -16.45 -9.07 -14.90
C ASP A 7 -16.00 -10.20 -13.94
N LEU A 8 -16.43 -10.16 -12.67
CA LEU A 8 -16.20 -11.23 -11.69
C LEU A 8 -17.41 -12.18 -11.64
N PRO A 9 -17.41 -13.30 -12.39
CA PRO A 9 -18.58 -14.19 -12.49
C PRO A 9 -18.90 -14.95 -11.20
N CYS A 10 -17.96 -15.02 -10.25
CA CYS A 10 -18.02 -15.92 -9.10
C CYS A 10 -18.47 -15.27 -7.78
N VAL A 11 -18.83 -13.97 -7.77
CA VAL A 11 -19.09 -13.26 -6.51
C VAL A 11 -20.50 -12.68 -6.46
N ASP A 12 -21.19 -12.86 -5.32
CA ASP A 12 -22.42 -12.11 -5.04
C ASP A 12 -22.09 -10.62 -4.90
N HIS A 13 -22.54 -9.83 -5.87
CA HIS A 13 -22.36 -8.38 -5.92
C HIS A 13 -22.79 -7.66 -4.63
N ARG A 14 -23.82 -8.15 -3.93
CA ARG A 14 -24.26 -7.54 -2.66
C ARG A 14 -23.27 -7.82 -1.55
N ALA A 15 -22.79 -9.06 -1.45
CA ALA A 15 -21.78 -9.44 -0.48
C ALA A 15 -20.46 -8.71 -0.74
N LEU A 16 -20.02 -8.65 -2.00
CA LEU A 16 -18.80 -7.93 -2.39
C LEU A 16 -18.88 -6.45 -2.02
N PHE A 17 -20.00 -5.78 -2.31
CA PHE A 17 -20.16 -4.37 -1.95
C PHE A 17 -20.17 -4.18 -0.42
N ALA A 18 -20.84 -5.06 0.32
CA ALA A 18 -20.87 -5.01 1.79
C ALA A 18 -19.50 -5.29 2.44
N ASP A 19 -18.68 -6.13 1.80
CA ASP A 19 -17.35 -6.51 2.29
C ASP A 19 -16.30 -5.46 1.92
N ALA A 20 -16.38 -4.86 0.72
CA ALA A 20 -15.45 -3.83 0.27
C ALA A 20 -15.76 -2.44 0.87
N PHE A 21 -17.02 -2.15 1.20
CA PHE A 21 -17.45 -0.84 1.70
C PHE A 21 -18.27 -0.95 3.00
N PRO A 22 -17.87 -0.25 4.07
CA PRO A 22 -16.88 0.85 4.13
C PRO A 22 -15.42 0.38 4.14
N VAL A 23 -14.50 1.32 3.85
CA VAL A 23 -13.05 1.15 3.95
C VAL A 23 -12.68 0.44 5.26
N PRO A 24 -11.77 -0.56 5.25
CA PRO A 24 -11.39 -1.30 6.44
C PRO A 24 -11.09 -0.39 7.64
N CYS A 25 -11.64 -0.76 8.79
CA CYS A 25 -11.24 -0.20 10.06
C CYS A 25 -9.98 -0.93 10.52
N PRO A 26 -8.94 -0.23 11.00
CA PRO A 26 -7.94 -0.88 11.84
C PRO A 26 -8.64 -1.31 13.14
N VAL A 27 -9.20 -2.51 13.14
CA VAL A 27 -9.72 -3.13 14.36
C VAL A 27 -8.51 -3.59 15.17
N SER A 28 -8.55 -3.37 16.48
CA SER A 28 -7.58 -3.87 17.47
C SER A 28 -7.11 -5.29 17.10
N PRO A 29 -5.82 -5.63 17.23
CA PRO A 29 -5.24 -6.86 16.69
C PRO A 29 -6.17 -8.03 16.97
N PRO A 30 -6.83 -8.61 15.94
CA PRO A 30 -7.63 -9.78 16.17
C PRO A 30 -6.71 -10.85 16.72
N THR A 31 -7.22 -11.61 17.70
CA THR A 31 -6.55 -12.82 18.17
C THR A 31 -6.11 -13.62 16.95
N PRO A 32 -4.85 -14.07 16.86
CA PRO A 32 -4.31 -14.74 15.69
C PRO A 32 -4.99 -16.10 15.54
N THR A 33 -6.22 -16.12 15.03
CA THR A 33 -6.78 -17.31 14.42
C THR A 33 -6.01 -17.48 13.12
N PRO A 34 -5.23 -18.57 12.95
CA PRO A 34 -4.51 -18.81 11.71
C PRO A 34 -5.54 -18.86 10.58
N GLN A 35 -5.53 -17.83 9.75
CA GLN A 35 -6.37 -17.79 8.56
C GLN A 35 -5.62 -18.53 7.46
N PRO A 36 -6.28 -19.45 6.74
CA PRO A 36 -5.67 -20.03 5.55
C PRO A 36 -5.33 -18.89 4.59
N LEU A 37 -4.12 -18.90 4.06
CA LEU A 37 -3.70 -17.91 3.08
C LEU A 37 -4.47 -18.15 1.77
N PRO A 38 -5.06 -17.11 1.16
CA PRO A 38 -5.68 -17.23 -0.15
C PRO A 38 -4.68 -17.78 -1.16
N ALA A 39 -4.99 -18.90 -1.81
CA ALA A 39 -4.13 -19.44 -2.87
C ALA A 39 -4.13 -18.56 -4.12
N ARG A 40 -5.20 -17.80 -4.33
CA ARG A 40 -5.36 -16.86 -5.43
C ARG A 40 -5.92 -15.56 -4.89
N LEU A 41 -5.46 -14.45 -5.44
CA LEU A 41 -6.00 -13.13 -5.16
C LEU A 41 -6.44 -12.49 -6.46
N VAL A 42 -7.62 -11.88 -6.47
CA VAL A 42 -8.14 -11.16 -7.64
C VAL A 42 -8.22 -9.68 -7.30
N SER A 43 -7.62 -8.84 -8.14
CA SER A 43 -7.62 -7.39 -8.03
C SER A 43 -8.54 -6.79 -9.07
N ALA A 44 -9.66 -6.22 -8.66
CA ALA A 44 -10.51 -5.39 -9.52
C ALA A 44 -10.10 -3.93 -9.34
N VAL A 45 -9.64 -3.31 -10.43
CA VAL A 45 -9.07 -1.97 -10.43
C VAL A 45 -9.82 -1.08 -11.40
N ASP A 46 -10.41 -0.01 -10.86
CA ASP A 46 -11.01 1.07 -11.64
C ASP A 46 -10.31 2.38 -11.32
N LEU A 47 -9.81 3.06 -12.34
CA LEU A 47 -9.24 4.40 -12.25
C LEU A 47 -10.12 5.38 -13.04
N ARG A 48 -10.48 6.49 -12.42
CA ARG A 48 -11.30 7.54 -13.02
C ARG A 48 -10.63 8.90 -12.90
N HIS A 49 -10.89 9.76 -13.88
CA HIS A 49 -10.48 11.16 -13.88
C HIS A 49 -11.68 12.02 -14.27
N ALA A 50 -12.06 13.00 -13.45
CA ALA A 50 -13.23 13.85 -13.68
C ALA A 50 -14.51 13.07 -14.03
N GLY A 51 -14.71 11.89 -13.41
CA GLY A 51 -15.85 11.00 -13.65
C GLY A 51 -15.73 10.06 -14.86
N ALA A 52 -14.79 10.31 -15.78
CA ALA A 52 -14.50 9.45 -16.92
C ALA A 52 -13.60 8.27 -16.50
N CYS A 53 -13.84 7.09 -17.07
CA CYS A 53 -13.02 5.90 -16.83
C CYS A 53 -11.69 6.01 -17.60
N VAL A 54 -10.56 5.91 -16.90
CA VAL A 54 -9.21 5.90 -17.46
C VAL A 54 -8.72 4.46 -17.62
N LEU A 55 -8.93 3.64 -16.59
CA LEU A 55 -8.62 2.21 -16.57
C LEU A 55 -9.77 1.46 -15.89
N SER A 56 -10.14 0.33 -16.46
CA SER A 56 -10.94 -0.68 -15.75
C SER A 56 -10.43 -2.06 -16.09
N CYS A 57 -10.01 -2.83 -15.09
CA CYS A 57 -9.43 -4.14 -15.31
C CYS A 57 -9.57 -5.07 -14.11
N VAL A 58 -9.37 -6.35 -14.39
CA VAL A 58 -9.30 -7.42 -13.38
C VAL A 58 -7.99 -8.16 -13.56
N VAL A 59 -7.17 -8.18 -12.51
CA VAL A 59 -5.88 -8.87 -12.49
C VAL A 59 -5.93 -10.04 -11.52
N GLY A 60 -5.57 -11.23 -11.99
CA GLY A 60 -5.42 -12.41 -11.16
C GLY A 60 -3.97 -12.59 -10.72
N THR A 61 -3.75 -12.79 -9.42
CA THR A 61 -2.44 -13.06 -8.83
C THR A 61 -2.43 -14.48 -8.26
N ASP A 62 -1.43 -15.28 -8.63
CA ASP A 62 -1.13 -16.55 -7.98
C ASP A 62 -0.40 -16.29 -6.65
N ALA A 63 -1.18 -16.28 -5.58
CA ALA A 63 -0.75 -15.94 -4.24
C ALA A 63 -0.15 -17.14 -3.46
N ALA A 64 -0.26 -18.36 -4.02
CA ALA A 64 0.36 -19.57 -3.49
C ALA A 64 1.80 -19.77 -3.98
N SER A 65 2.21 -19.08 -5.04
CA SER A 65 3.55 -19.23 -5.60
C SER A 65 4.64 -18.81 -4.60
N ASP A 66 5.72 -19.59 -4.54
CA ASP A 66 6.87 -19.29 -3.69
C ASP A 66 7.52 -17.94 -4.05
N TRP A 67 7.47 -17.56 -5.33
CA TRP A 67 7.93 -16.26 -5.81
C TRP A 67 7.12 -15.13 -5.16
N PHE A 68 5.79 -15.21 -5.17
CA PHE A 68 4.94 -14.20 -4.55
C PHE A 68 5.16 -14.16 -3.03
N LEU A 69 5.16 -15.32 -2.38
CA LEU A 69 5.27 -15.41 -0.93
C LEU A 69 6.62 -14.93 -0.39
N GLY A 70 7.71 -15.16 -1.14
CA GLY A 70 9.06 -14.75 -0.78
C GLY A 70 9.43 -13.32 -1.20
N ALA A 71 8.78 -12.76 -2.23
CA ALA A 71 8.99 -11.38 -2.66
C ALA A 71 8.17 -10.39 -1.81
N PRO A 72 8.46 -9.08 -1.84
CA PRO A 72 7.56 -8.08 -1.27
C PRO A 72 6.16 -8.16 -1.89
N PHE A 73 5.11 -8.04 -1.07
CA PHE A 73 3.73 -8.06 -1.55
C PHE A 73 3.54 -6.94 -2.57
N ARG A 74 3.23 -7.33 -3.81
CA ARG A 74 3.08 -6.39 -4.91
C ARG A 74 2.13 -6.93 -5.97
N VAL A 75 1.22 -6.09 -6.43
CA VAL A 75 0.38 -6.34 -7.59
C VAL A 75 0.52 -5.16 -8.53
N ASP A 76 0.98 -5.41 -9.75
CA ASP A 76 1.19 -4.38 -10.77
C ASP A 76 0.17 -4.52 -11.90
N VAL A 77 -0.29 -3.38 -12.38
CA VAL A 77 -1.11 -3.24 -13.57
C VAL A 77 -0.38 -2.27 -14.50
N ASP A 78 0.31 -2.83 -15.48
CA ASP A 78 1.02 -2.05 -16.48
C ASP A 78 0.06 -1.49 -17.52
N ALA A 79 0.08 -0.16 -17.67
CA ALA A 79 -0.88 0.51 -18.52
C ALA A 79 -0.78 0.22 -20.02
N PRO A 80 0.42 0.20 -20.61
CA PRO A 80 0.55 -0.03 -22.06
C PRO A 80 0.14 -1.44 -22.49
N LEU A 81 0.12 -2.39 -21.55
CA LEU A 81 -0.10 -3.81 -21.83
C LEU A 81 -1.54 -4.26 -21.61
N HIS A 82 -2.38 -3.43 -21.01
CA HIS A 82 -3.72 -3.84 -20.59
C HIS A 82 -4.81 -3.26 -21.50
N GLU A 83 -5.62 -4.13 -22.10
CA GLU A 83 -6.74 -3.77 -22.99
C GLU A 83 -7.77 -2.84 -22.33
N GLY A 84 -7.77 -2.75 -20.99
CA GLY A 84 -8.66 -1.92 -20.18
C GLY A 84 -8.29 -0.43 -20.09
N PHE A 85 -7.15 0.00 -20.65
CA PHE A 85 -6.81 1.42 -20.71
C PHE A 85 -7.60 2.12 -21.81
N ALA A 86 -8.52 2.99 -21.41
CA ALA A 86 -9.09 3.94 -22.35
C ALA A 86 -7.99 4.94 -22.70
N SER A 87 -7.66 5.04 -24.00
CA SER A 87 -6.81 6.11 -24.52
C SER A 87 -7.52 7.45 -24.30
N SER A 88 -7.47 7.98 -23.08
CA SER A 88 -7.98 9.32 -22.78
C SER A 88 -7.02 10.33 -23.42
N PRO A 89 -7.46 11.13 -24.41
CA PRO A 89 -6.63 12.16 -25.01
C PRO A 89 -6.41 13.36 -24.07
N ALA A 90 -7.18 13.43 -22.99
CA ALA A 90 -7.11 14.53 -22.03
C ALA A 90 -6.02 14.27 -20.98
N ALA A 91 -5.21 15.30 -20.74
CA ALA A 91 -4.22 15.33 -19.66
C ALA A 91 -4.88 14.96 -18.33
N VAL A 92 -4.39 13.90 -17.70
CA VAL A 92 -4.87 13.44 -16.40
C VAL A 92 -4.16 14.27 -15.33
N ALA A 93 -4.93 15.00 -14.52
CA ALA A 93 -4.40 15.64 -13.32
C ALA A 93 -4.30 14.57 -12.21
N PRO A 94 -3.10 14.19 -11.73
CA PRO A 94 -2.94 13.10 -10.78
C PRO A 94 -3.66 13.33 -9.44
N ALA A 95 -3.88 14.60 -9.08
CA ALA A 95 -4.63 15.00 -7.88
C ALA A 95 -6.15 14.78 -8.01
N ASP A 96 -6.69 14.79 -9.24
CA ASP A 96 -8.13 14.62 -9.53
C ASP A 96 -8.48 13.16 -9.89
N LEU A 97 -7.51 12.25 -9.72
CA LEU A 97 -7.72 10.82 -9.89
C LEU A 97 -8.56 10.25 -8.76
N GLU A 98 -9.55 9.45 -9.14
CA GLU A 98 -10.30 8.58 -8.24
C GLU A 98 -9.95 7.12 -8.51
N LEU A 99 -9.49 6.40 -7.49
CA LEU A 99 -9.14 4.99 -7.57
C LEU A 99 -10.14 4.15 -6.78
N SER A 100 -10.54 3.02 -7.36
CA SER A 100 -11.19 1.94 -6.64
C SER A 100 -10.39 0.67 -6.87
N TRP A 101 -9.76 0.18 -5.81
CA TRP A 101 -9.06 -1.10 -5.83
C TRP A 101 -9.72 -2.05 -4.85
N VAL A 102 -10.31 -3.14 -5.35
CA VAL A 102 -10.93 -4.17 -4.54
C VAL A 102 -10.15 -5.47 -4.71
N LEU A 103 -9.63 -5.98 -3.61
CA LEU A 103 -9.06 -7.32 -3.53
C LEU A 103 -10.17 -8.31 -3.21
N VAL A 104 -10.19 -9.44 -3.89
CA VAL A 104 -11.16 -10.51 -3.70
C VAL A 104 -10.41 -11.83 -3.53
N ASP A 105 -10.73 -12.55 -2.47
CA ASP A 105 -10.38 -13.96 -2.33
C ASP A 105 -11.50 -14.82 -2.96
N PRO A 106 -11.27 -15.44 -4.13
CA PRO A 106 -12.31 -16.21 -4.81
C PRO A 106 -12.68 -17.49 -4.06
N ALA A 107 -11.82 -18.02 -3.18
CA ALA A 107 -12.11 -19.25 -2.44
C ALA A 107 -13.14 -19.01 -1.33
N THR A 108 -13.06 -17.84 -0.68
CA THR A 108 -13.98 -17.45 0.40
C THR A 108 -15.08 -16.50 -0.06
N GLY A 109 -14.96 -15.91 -1.25
CA GLY A 109 -15.84 -14.86 -1.78
C GLY A 109 -15.69 -13.51 -1.05
N ARG A 110 -14.70 -13.39 -0.15
CA ARG A 110 -14.47 -12.20 0.67
C ARG A 110 -13.78 -11.11 -0.14
N ALA A 111 -14.10 -9.86 0.18
CA ALA A 111 -13.52 -8.70 -0.47
C ALA A 111 -12.96 -7.66 0.52
N LEU A 112 -11.98 -6.88 0.05
CA LEU A 112 -11.34 -5.80 0.80
C LEU A 112 -11.07 -4.62 -0.13
N SER A 113 -11.53 -3.43 0.23
CA SER A 113 -11.04 -2.21 -0.40
C SER A 113 -9.60 -1.97 0.02
N ALA A 114 -8.71 -1.89 -0.97
CA ALA A 114 -7.26 -1.79 -0.80
C ALA A 114 -6.70 -0.39 -1.09
N ALA A 115 -7.56 0.56 -1.47
CA ALA A 115 -7.17 1.93 -1.75
C ALA A 115 -8.22 2.91 -1.25
N SER A 116 -7.77 4.11 -0.87
CA SER A 116 -8.66 5.25 -0.69
C SER A 116 -9.24 5.66 -2.03
N ARG A 117 -10.41 6.29 -2.02
CA ARG A 117 -11.02 6.79 -3.27
C ARG A 117 -10.20 7.92 -3.89
N ARG A 118 -9.74 8.86 -3.07
CA ARG A 118 -8.93 10.02 -3.46
C ARG A 118 -7.48 9.82 -3.08
N ALA A 119 -6.57 10.49 -3.78
CA ALA A 119 -5.15 10.44 -3.47
C ALA A 119 -4.88 11.00 -2.05
N VAL A 120 -4.07 10.29 -1.27
CA VAL A 120 -3.58 10.73 0.04
C VAL A 120 -2.34 11.61 -0.10
N SER A 121 -1.55 11.42 -1.15
CA SER A 121 -0.47 12.32 -1.55
C SER A 121 -0.25 12.29 -3.06
N VAL A 122 0.34 13.36 -3.58
CA VAL A 122 0.78 13.44 -4.98
C VAL A 122 2.19 14.00 -4.96
N ASP A 123 3.14 13.20 -5.43
CA ASP A 123 4.56 13.49 -5.35
C ASP A 123 5.19 13.40 -6.75
N ARG A 124 6.06 14.36 -7.08
CA ARG A 124 6.81 14.33 -8.33
C ARG A 124 8.16 13.63 -8.13
N LYS A 125 8.42 12.59 -8.90
CA LYS A 125 9.73 11.92 -8.95
C LYS A 125 10.73 12.88 -9.58
N TRP A 126 11.69 13.33 -8.77
CA TRP A 126 12.72 14.28 -9.22
C TRP A 126 13.56 13.77 -10.39
N LEU A 127 13.79 12.46 -10.49
CA LEU A 127 14.67 11.86 -11.50
C LEU A 127 13.98 11.66 -12.85
N THR A 128 12.75 11.12 -12.86
CA THR A 128 12.03 10.80 -14.09
C THR A 128 11.09 11.93 -14.53
N GLY A 129 10.77 12.86 -13.63
CA GLY A 129 9.72 13.86 -13.85
C GLY A 129 8.31 13.33 -13.60
N ASP A 130 8.12 12.00 -13.53
CA ASP A 130 6.81 11.38 -13.34
C ASP A 130 6.12 11.87 -12.08
N THR A 131 4.81 12.01 -12.15
CA THR A 131 3.98 12.32 -10.99
C THR A 131 3.34 11.05 -10.47
N VAL A 132 3.45 10.80 -9.16
CA VAL A 132 2.87 9.63 -8.51
C VAL A 132 1.75 10.08 -7.59
N ALA A 133 0.52 9.67 -7.90
CA ALA A 133 -0.61 9.78 -6.99
C ALA A 133 -0.67 8.52 -6.12
N ARG A 134 -0.61 8.70 -4.80
CA ARG A 134 -0.71 7.63 -3.81
C ARG A 134 -2.10 7.57 -3.24
N PHE A 135 -2.62 6.37 -3.09
CA PHE A 135 -3.90 6.05 -2.46
C PHE A 135 -3.62 5.01 -1.41
N ALA A 136 -4.16 5.15 -0.21
CA ALA A 136 -3.78 4.25 0.86
C ALA A 136 -4.90 4.01 1.85
N VAL A 137 -4.89 2.80 2.41
CA VAL A 137 -5.74 2.40 3.52
C VAL A 137 -4.90 1.68 4.56
N VAL A 138 -5.06 2.06 5.82
CA VAL A 138 -4.42 1.35 6.93
C VAL A 138 -5.27 0.15 7.29
N ILE A 139 -4.66 -1.02 7.30
CA ILE A 139 -5.30 -2.25 7.78
C ILE A 139 -4.77 -2.59 9.17
N GLY A 140 -5.45 -3.52 9.87
CA GLY A 140 -4.97 -3.98 11.17
C GLY A 140 -3.57 -4.61 11.09
N GLY A 141 -2.92 -4.78 12.25
CA GLY A 141 -1.58 -5.41 12.30
C GLY A 141 -0.41 -4.47 12.04
N GLY A 142 -0.65 -3.15 11.97
CA GLY A 142 0.42 -2.16 11.80
C GLY A 142 0.97 -2.09 10.37
N VAL A 143 0.16 -2.48 9.39
CA VAL A 143 0.51 -2.40 7.97
C VAL A 143 -0.51 -1.55 7.20
N ALA A 144 -0.07 -0.96 6.10
CA ALA A 144 -0.91 -0.19 5.20
C ALA A 144 -0.85 -0.78 3.78
N LEU A 145 -1.98 -0.75 3.09
CA LEU A 145 -2.05 -0.98 1.66
C LEU A 145 -1.85 0.37 0.97
N GLU A 146 -0.81 0.47 0.15
CA GLU A 146 -0.50 1.65 -0.67
C GLU A 146 -0.63 1.29 -2.14
N ALA A 147 -1.60 1.90 -2.80
CA ALA A 147 -1.70 1.92 -4.24
C ALA A 147 -1.04 3.19 -4.81
N ALA A 148 -0.20 3.03 -5.82
CA ALA A 148 0.49 4.12 -6.48
C ALA A 148 0.16 4.13 -7.97
N VAL A 149 -0.33 5.26 -8.45
CA VAL A 149 -0.59 5.53 -9.86
C VAL A 149 0.51 6.47 -10.37
N THR A 150 1.35 5.97 -11.27
CA THR A 150 2.41 6.76 -11.89
C THR A 150 1.91 7.32 -13.21
N CYS A 151 1.92 8.64 -13.34
CA CYS A 151 1.63 9.36 -14.57
C CYS A 151 2.93 9.96 -15.13
N ASP A 152 3.11 9.88 -16.45
CA ASP A 152 4.20 10.57 -17.10
C ASP A 152 4.00 12.11 -17.03
N ASP A 153 5.10 12.85 -17.12
CA ASP A 153 5.07 14.31 -17.28
C ASP A 153 4.91 14.72 -18.75
N GLY A 154 4.55 13.77 -19.62
CA GLY A 154 4.35 14.04 -21.03
C GLY A 154 3.22 15.04 -21.23
N ARG A 155 3.13 15.62 -22.44
CA ARG A 155 2.08 16.57 -22.83
C ARG A 155 0.65 16.06 -22.60
N TYR A 156 0.51 14.75 -22.37
CA TYR A 156 -0.76 14.04 -22.24
C TYR A 156 -0.98 13.42 -20.85
N GLY A 157 -0.03 13.52 -19.91
CA GLY A 157 -0.17 13.01 -18.54
C GLY A 157 -0.68 11.57 -18.48
N HIS A 158 -0.09 10.67 -19.27
CA HIS A 158 -0.60 9.31 -19.38
C HIS A 158 -0.27 8.50 -18.13
N VAL A 159 -1.24 7.70 -17.69
CA VAL A 159 -1.01 6.71 -16.64
C VAL A 159 -0.13 5.60 -17.23
N ARG A 160 1.00 5.33 -16.58
CA ARG A 160 2.00 4.34 -17.00
C ARG A 160 1.89 3.03 -16.21
N GLU A 161 1.67 3.14 -14.92
CA GLU A 161 1.71 2.02 -13.99
C GLU A 161 0.75 2.29 -12.84
N VAL A 162 -0.04 1.28 -12.49
CA VAL A 162 -0.89 1.27 -11.31
C VAL A 162 -0.46 0.08 -10.47
N SER A 163 0.14 0.33 -9.31
CA SER A 163 0.68 -0.73 -8.44
C SER A 163 0.04 -0.69 -7.07
N LEU A 164 -0.08 -1.85 -6.42
CA LEU A 164 -0.51 -1.99 -5.03
C LEU A 164 0.58 -2.73 -4.24
N ARG A 165 0.90 -2.22 -3.06
CA ARG A 165 1.94 -2.77 -2.17
C ARG A 165 1.45 -2.79 -0.73
N VAL A 166 2.06 -3.64 0.10
CA VAL A 166 1.88 -3.62 1.55
C VAL A 166 3.14 -3.06 2.18
N GLU A 167 2.99 -2.01 2.99
CA GLU A 167 4.05 -1.40 3.78
C GLU A 167 3.79 -1.62 5.27
N ASP A 168 4.85 -1.87 6.04
CA ASP A 168 4.76 -1.92 7.50
C ASP A 168 4.79 -0.52 8.15
N ALA A 169 4.75 -0.47 9.48
CA ALA A 169 4.81 0.77 10.25
C ALA A 169 6.13 1.56 10.09
N ASP A 170 7.20 0.95 9.59
CA ASP A 170 8.45 1.60 9.19
C ASP A 170 8.46 1.96 7.69
N GLY A 171 7.40 1.55 6.98
CA GLY A 171 7.20 1.39 5.55
C GLY A 171 8.39 0.83 4.81
N ALA A 172 8.93 -0.24 5.37
CA ALA A 172 9.54 -1.26 4.54
C ALA A 172 8.43 -2.05 3.83
N GLY A 173 8.74 -2.58 2.65
CA GLY A 173 7.86 -3.52 1.98
C GLY A 173 7.72 -4.80 2.81
N VAL A 174 6.49 -5.27 2.96
CA VAL A 174 6.18 -6.51 3.68
C VAL A 174 6.29 -7.70 2.71
N SER A 175 6.73 -8.86 3.19
CA SER A 175 6.77 -10.09 2.36
C SER A 175 5.38 -10.43 1.82
N GLY A 176 5.29 -11.14 0.70
CA GLY A 176 4.01 -11.55 0.12
C GLY A 176 3.25 -12.46 1.07
N ARG A 177 3.94 -13.33 1.81
CA ARG A 177 3.34 -14.14 2.87
C ARG A 177 2.70 -13.29 3.97
N ASP A 178 3.45 -12.36 4.55
CA ASP A 178 2.97 -11.57 5.69
C ASP A 178 1.91 -10.54 5.25
N GLY A 179 2.09 -9.96 4.06
CA GLY A 179 1.14 -9.03 3.45
C GLY A 179 -0.18 -9.74 3.12
N LEU A 180 -0.12 -10.94 2.57
CA LEU A 180 -1.30 -11.76 2.30
C LEU A 180 -2.01 -12.21 3.58
N ALA A 181 -1.26 -12.55 4.64
CA ALA A 181 -1.83 -12.84 5.96
C ALA A 181 -2.58 -11.63 6.53
N ALA A 182 -2.01 -10.43 6.40
CA ALA A 182 -2.66 -9.19 6.84
C ALA A 182 -3.92 -8.89 6.03
N VAL A 183 -3.88 -9.08 4.69
CA VAL A 183 -5.04 -8.94 3.81
C VAL A 183 -6.14 -9.93 4.18
N ALA A 184 -5.80 -11.19 4.39
CA ALA A 184 -6.76 -12.23 4.80
C ALA A 184 -7.42 -11.86 6.14
N ALA A 185 -6.61 -11.51 7.14
CA ALA A 185 -7.11 -11.06 8.44
C ALA A 185 -8.03 -9.84 8.30
N ALA A 186 -7.69 -8.88 7.43
CA ALA A 186 -8.51 -7.71 7.16
C ALA A 186 -9.81 -8.04 6.38
N MET A 187 -9.82 -9.07 5.53
CA MET A 187 -11.01 -9.59 4.86
C MET A 187 -11.97 -10.26 5.85
N ALA A 188 -11.45 -10.97 6.84
CA ALA A 188 -12.26 -11.63 7.85
C ALA A 188 -12.70 -10.71 9.01
N ALA A 189 -12.01 -9.58 9.19
CA ALA A 189 -12.32 -8.63 10.26
C ALA A 189 -13.75 -8.07 10.13
N PRO A 190 -14.51 -7.94 11.23
CA PRO A 190 -15.83 -7.34 11.21
C PRO A 190 -15.79 -5.89 10.69
N ARG A 191 -16.73 -5.51 9.80
CA ARG A 191 -16.87 -4.14 9.27
C ARG A 191 -17.63 -3.17 10.20
N ARG A 192 -17.91 -3.57 11.46
CA ARG A 192 -18.68 -2.77 12.41
C ARG A 192 -17.84 -1.58 12.91
N GLY A 193 -18.44 -0.38 12.94
CA GLY A 193 -17.83 0.82 13.53
C GLY A 193 -17.32 1.87 12.53
N CYS A 194 -17.33 1.59 11.22
CA CYS A 194 -16.94 2.56 10.18
C CYS A 194 -18.12 3.11 9.35
N ARG A 195 -19.37 2.70 9.63
CA ARG A 195 -20.54 3.32 8.98
C ARG A 195 -20.58 4.80 9.37
N GLY A 196 -20.25 5.68 8.43
CA GLY A 196 -20.19 7.13 8.65
C GLY A 196 -18.79 7.72 8.76
N ALA A 197 -17.74 6.89 8.80
CA ALA A 197 -16.38 7.36 8.56
C ALA A 197 -16.29 7.72 7.06
N GLY A 198 -16.44 9.00 6.74
CA GLY A 198 -16.41 9.50 5.36
C GLY A 198 -15.09 9.18 4.65
N GLU A 199 -15.02 9.48 3.35
CA GLU A 199 -13.82 9.26 2.53
C GLU A 199 -12.56 9.88 3.17
N ASP A 200 -12.71 11.01 3.86
CA ASP A 200 -11.64 11.69 4.59
C ASP A 200 -11.05 10.88 5.75
N ALA A 201 -11.80 9.92 6.30
CA ALA A 201 -11.31 9.10 7.40
C ALA A 201 -10.14 8.19 6.97
N ALA A 202 -10.13 7.72 5.71
CA ALA A 202 -9.01 6.95 5.18
C ALA A 202 -7.74 7.82 5.12
N ARG A 203 -7.88 9.06 4.63
CA ARG A 203 -6.79 10.05 4.57
C ARG A 203 -6.26 10.39 5.96
N VAL A 204 -7.13 10.69 6.92
CA VAL A 204 -6.73 11.01 8.31
C VAL A 204 -5.99 9.84 8.95
N ARG A 205 -6.50 8.60 8.81
CA ARG A 205 -5.84 7.40 9.35
C ARG A 205 -4.46 7.18 8.72
N TYR A 206 -4.35 7.39 7.41
CA TYR A 206 -3.07 7.29 6.72
C TYR A 206 -2.10 8.37 7.16
N GLU A 207 -2.54 9.61 7.32
CA GLU A 207 -1.72 10.70 7.86
C GLU A 207 -1.24 10.42 9.29
N ASP A 208 -2.10 9.87 10.14
CA ASP A 208 -1.72 9.45 11.50
C ASP A 208 -0.71 8.29 11.46
N PHE A 209 -0.91 7.31 10.59
CA PHE A 209 0.04 6.21 10.38
C PHE A 209 1.41 6.71 9.91
N VAL A 210 1.44 7.63 8.94
CA VAL A 210 2.68 8.25 8.45
C VAL A 210 3.33 9.12 9.53
N ARG A 211 2.54 9.85 10.32
CA ARG A 211 3.06 10.66 11.44
C ARG A 211 3.71 9.76 12.49
N GLU A 212 3.04 8.69 12.88
CA GLU A 212 3.56 7.72 13.85
C GLU A 212 4.82 7.03 13.33
N ARG A 213 4.86 6.67 12.03
CA ARG A 213 6.05 6.18 11.34
C ARG A 213 7.21 7.16 11.44
N ARG A 214 6.98 8.46 11.19
CA ARG A 214 8.03 9.50 11.30
C ARG A 214 8.57 9.59 12.71
N VAL A 215 7.70 9.63 13.72
CA VAL A 215 8.09 9.68 15.13
C VAL A 215 8.93 8.45 15.52
N ARG A 216 8.52 7.25 15.07
CA ARG A 216 9.29 6.01 15.30
C ARG A 216 10.66 6.06 14.63
N LYS A 217 10.74 6.51 13.37
CA LYS A 217 12.02 6.66 12.64
C LYS A 217 12.95 7.66 13.30
N GLU A 218 12.44 8.81 13.70
CA GLU A 218 13.22 9.82 14.44
C GLU A 218 13.75 9.26 15.75
N TRP A 219 12.93 8.51 16.49
CA TRP A 219 13.35 7.88 17.73
C TRP A 219 14.43 6.81 17.51
N LYS A 220 14.29 5.95 16.48
CA LYS A 220 15.32 4.96 16.10
C LYS A 220 16.62 5.64 15.68
N ALA A 221 16.55 6.66 14.83
CA ALA A 221 17.72 7.42 14.39
C ALA A 221 18.44 8.12 15.55
N ARG A 222 17.70 8.68 16.52
CA ARG A 222 18.30 9.26 17.74
C ARG A 222 19.00 8.20 18.57
N ARG A 223 18.40 7.03 18.74
CA ARG A 223 19.00 5.91 19.49
C ARG A 223 20.26 5.38 18.81
N GLU A 224 20.23 5.23 17.49
CA GLU A 224 21.40 4.84 16.69
C GLU A 224 22.50 5.89 16.78
N GLY A 225 22.18 7.18 16.67
CA GLY A 225 23.15 8.26 16.83
C GLY A 225 23.79 8.30 18.22
N ILE A 226 23.04 8.00 19.28
CA ILE A 226 23.59 7.87 20.64
C ILE A 226 24.57 6.68 20.72
N LEU A 227 24.20 5.53 20.15
CA LEU A 227 25.06 4.35 20.13
C LEU A 227 26.35 4.60 19.34
N ASP A 228 26.26 5.26 18.18
CA ASP A 228 27.40 5.59 17.33
C ASP A 228 28.37 6.57 18.01
N LEU A 229 27.83 7.57 18.73
CA LEU A 229 28.63 8.49 19.53
C LEU A 229 29.37 7.76 20.67
N CYS A 230 28.70 6.84 21.36
CA CYS A 230 29.34 6.03 22.40
C CYS A 230 30.46 5.15 21.84
N CYS A 231 30.21 4.45 20.73
CA CYS A 231 31.20 3.63 20.04
C CYS A 231 32.41 4.45 19.57
N SER A 232 32.15 5.59 18.93
CA SER A 232 33.19 6.53 18.48
C SER A 232 34.00 7.08 19.65
N GLY A 233 33.35 7.40 20.78
CA GLY A 233 34.01 7.85 22.00
C GLY A 233 34.94 6.80 22.61
N VAL A 234 34.51 5.54 22.67
CA VAL A 234 35.35 4.41 23.14
C VAL A 234 36.54 4.20 22.20
N GLY A 235 36.32 4.23 20.88
CA GLY A 235 37.38 4.10 19.88
C GLY A 235 38.42 5.22 19.99
N ALA A 236 37.98 6.47 20.13
CA ALA A 236 38.86 7.62 20.32
C ALA A 236 39.66 7.52 21.63
N ALA A 237 39.02 7.12 22.74
CA ALA A 237 39.68 6.93 24.02
C ALA A 237 40.76 5.82 23.97
N ALA A 238 40.46 4.70 23.29
CA ALA A 238 41.41 3.61 23.10
C ALA A 238 42.61 4.05 22.23
N PHE A 239 42.36 4.79 21.15
CA PHE A 239 43.42 5.32 20.28
C PHE A 239 44.31 6.32 21.02
N LEU A 240 43.72 7.24 21.78
CA LEU A 240 44.48 8.17 22.62
C LEU A 240 45.29 7.43 23.69
N GLY A 241 44.71 6.42 24.35
CA GLY A 241 45.43 5.58 25.31
C GLY A 241 46.62 4.86 24.69
N PHE A 242 46.46 4.35 23.45
CA PHE A 242 47.55 3.75 22.68
C PHE A 242 48.66 4.75 22.34
N LEU A 243 48.30 5.96 21.88
CA LEU A 243 49.27 7.02 21.59
C LEU A 243 50.06 7.42 22.84
N LEU A 244 49.40 7.60 23.99
CA LEU A 244 50.08 7.92 25.24
C LEU A 244 51.05 6.81 25.66
N MET A 245 50.64 5.54 25.50
CA MET A 245 51.52 4.38 25.74
C MET A 245 52.76 4.35 24.83
N LEU A 246 52.66 4.86 23.59
CA LEU A 246 53.79 4.97 22.67
C LEU A 246 54.70 6.17 22.98
N THR A 247 54.14 7.30 23.43
CA THR A 247 54.94 8.51 23.71
C THR A 247 55.68 8.47 25.04
N PHE A 248 55.16 7.72 26.02
CA PHE A 248 55.77 7.57 27.34
C PHE A 248 56.59 6.27 27.51
N ARG A 249 56.90 5.60 26.40
CA ARG A 249 57.87 4.48 26.33
C ARG A 249 59.19 4.97 25.76
#